data_AF-E2BDC7-F1
#
_entry.id   AF-E2BDC7-F1
#
_cell.length_a   1.000
_cell.length_b   1.000
_cell.length_c   1.000
_cell.angle_alpha   90.00
_cell.angle_beta   90.00
_cell.angle_gamma   90.00
#
_symmetry.space_group_name_H-M   'P 1'
#
loop_
_entity.id
_entity.type
_entity.pdbx_description
1 polymer ?
#
loop_
_entity_poly.entity_id
_entity_poly.type
_entity_poly.pdbx_seq_one_letter_code
_entity_poly.pdbx_strand_id
1 'polypeptide(L)' 'WEVLPHPPYSPDCPFRLSFVPVDAAGTLTGKRFTSRDTIQKWVDGWIASKEMEFFTPGISLLPERWTKVVTSDGIYF' A
#
# COMPACT_ATOMS: atom_id res chain seq x y z
N TRP A 1 -21.78 2.34 5.33
CA TRP A 1 -20.34 2.02 5.40
C TRP A 1 -20.18 0.90 6.41
N GLU A 2 -19.19 0.04 6.21
CA GLU A 2 -18.88 -1.07 7.11
C GLU A 2 -17.40 -0.99 7.47
N VAL A 3 -17.05 -1.33 8.72
CA VAL A 3 -15.66 -1.39 9.18
C VAL A 3 -15.22 -2.82 9.18
N LEU A 4 -14.21 -3.13 8.37
CA LEU A 4 -13.58 -4.43 8.40
C LEU A 4 -12.70 -4.56 9.65
N PRO A 5 -12.77 -5.69 10.38
CA PRO A 5 -11.91 -5.91 11.54
C PRO A 5 -10.43 -5.92 11.11
N HIS A 6 -9.58 -5.21 11.85
CA HIS A 6 -8.14 -5.13 11.59
C HIS A 6 -7.35 -5.42 12.87
N PRO A 7 -6.49 -6.46 12.89
CA PRO A 7 -5.69 -6.81 14.05
C PRO A 7 -4.55 -5.81 14.31
N PRO A 8 -4.19 -5.55 15.59
CA PRO A 8 -3.08 -4.68 15.93
C PRO A 8 -1.76 -5.27 15.43
N TYR A 9 -0.82 -4.40 15.05
CA TYR A 9 0.50 -4.78 14.54
C TYR A 9 0.44 -5.78 13.37
N SER A 10 -0.49 -5.65 12.42
CA SER A 10 -0.49 -6.51 11.23
C SER A 10 -0.12 -5.77 9.94
N PRO A 11 1.16 -5.33 9.80
CA PRO A 11 1.64 -4.66 8.59
C PRO A 11 1.71 -5.56 7.37
N ASP A 12 1.62 -6.89 7.55
CA ASP A 12 1.56 -7.93 6.50
C ASP A 12 0.12 -8.27 6.10
N CYS A 13 -0.82 -7.91 6.99
CA CYS A 13 -2.25 -7.90 6.77
C CYS A 13 -2.80 -6.48 6.53
N PRO A 14 -2.24 -5.65 5.63
CA PRO A 14 -2.86 -4.38 5.37
C PRO A 14 -3.68 -4.49 4.09
N PHE A 15 -4.84 -3.86 4.13
CA PHE A 15 -5.47 -3.24 2.95
C PHE A 15 -4.54 -2.23 2.25
N ARG A 16 -3.38 -1.90 2.85
CA ARG A 16 -2.32 -1.18 2.16
C ARG A 16 -1.84 -2.05 1.02
N LEU A 17 -2.05 -1.55 -0.18
CA LEU A 17 -1.35 -1.92 -1.39
C LEU A 17 0.16 -1.89 -1.07
N SER A 18 0.72 -3.00 -0.58
CA SER A 18 2.05 -2.99 0.06
C SER A 18 3.16 -2.60 -0.91
N PHE A 19 2.91 -2.74 -2.21
CA PHE A 19 3.78 -2.30 -3.29
C PHE A 19 3.67 -0.79 -3.60
N VAL A 20 2.57 -0.11 -3.24
CA VAL A 20 2.38 1.32 -3.51
C VAL A 20 3.42 2.17 -2.80
N PRO A 21 3.67 2.01 -1.48
CA PRO A 21 4.75 2.71 -0.80
C PRO A 21 6.14 2.35 -1.34
N VAL A 22 6.34 1.11 -1.82
CA VAL A 22 7.63 0.64 -2.35
C VAL A 22 7.94 1.28 -3.71
N ASP A 23 6.97 1.26 -4.63
CA ASP A 23 7.09 1.91 -5.94
C ASP A 23 7.24 3.43 -5.80
N ALA A 24 6.42 4.05 -4.94
CA ALA A 24 6.54 5.46 -4.62
C ALA A 24 7.93 5.77 -4.04
N ALA A 25 8.45 4.97 -3.10
CA ALA A 25 9.79 5.16 -2.52
C ALA A 25 10.91 5.11 -3.56
N GLY A 26 10.80 4.22 -4.55
CA GLY A 26 11.74 4.18 -5.68
C GLY A 26 11.77 5.51 -6.44
N THR A 27 10.60 6.08 -6.73
CA THR A 27 10.47 7.36 -7.43
C THR A 27 10.78 8.59 -6.58
N LEU A 28 10.77 8.45 -5.25
CA LEU A 28 11.13 9.48 -4.28
C LEU A 28 12.64 9.59 -4.03
N THR A 29 13.40 8.56 -4.38
CA THR A 29 14.85 8.51 -4.13
C THR A 29 15.54 9.71 -4.80
N GLY A 30 16.24 10.52 -4.00
CA GLY A 30 16.96 11.70 -4.48
C GLY A 30 16.13 12.97 -4.70
N LYS A 31 14.80 12.93 -4.51
CA LYS A 31 13.96 14.14 -4.58
C LYS A 31 14.05 14.93 -3.27
N ARG A 32 14.20 16.25 -3.40
CA ARG A 32 14.07 17.20 -2.28
C ARG A 32 12.87 18.09 -2.53
N PHE A 33 11.95 18.11 -1.58
CA PHE A 33 10.78 18.99 -1.60
C PHE A 33 11.06 20.21 -0.74
N THR A 34 10.60 21.38 -1.18
CA THR A 34 10.80 22.65 -0.47
C THR A 34 9.54 23.13 0.25
N SER A 35 8.37 22.57 -0.09
CA SER A 35 7.10 22.90 0.56
C SER A 35 6.11 21.75 0.53
N ARG A 36 5.09 21.82 1.40
CA ARG A 36 3.96 20.88 1.39
C ARG A 36 3.23 20.84 0.04
N ASP A 37 3.09 21.98 -0.62
CA ASP A 37 2.43 22.04 -1.93
C ASP A 37 3.20 21.27 -3.00
N THR A 38 4.54 21.29 -2.94
CA THR A 38 5.36 20.49 -3.86
C THR A 38 5.22 18.99 -3.62
N ILE A 39 5.01 18.57 -2.36
CA ILE A 39 4.74 17.19 -2.01
C ILE A 39 3.36 16.78 -2.55
N GLN A 40 2.33 17.60 -2.31
CA GLN A 40 0.96 17.30 -2.74
C GLN A 40 0.88 17.14 -4.27
N LYS A 41 1.41 18.09 -5.03
CA LYS A 41 1.45 18.02 -6.49
C LYS A 41 2.19 16.78 -7.00
N TRP A 42 3.26 16.39 -6.31
CA TRP A 42 4.00 15.20 -6.67
C TRP A 42 3.18 13.92 -6.41
N VAL A 43 2.51 13.82 -5.26
CA VAL A 43 1.64 12.70 -4.92
C VAL A 43 0.49 12.60 -5.93
N ASP A 44 -0.18 13.71 -6.22
CA ASP A 44 -1.30 13.73 -7.17
C ASP A 44 -0.86 13.30 -8.57
N GLY A 45 0.28 13.81 -9.04
CA GLY A 45 0.86 13.42 -10.33
C GLY A 45 1.30 11.96 -10.37
N TRP A 46 1.89 11.45 -9.29
CA TRP A 46 2.30 10.05 -9.20
C TRP A 46 1.07 9.12 -9.24
N ILE A 47 0.01 9.41 -8.47
CA ILE A 47 -1.24 8.63 -8.50
C ILE A 47 -1.85 8.66 -9.90
N ALA A 48 -1.94 9.84 -10.52
CA ALA A 48 -2.54 10.01 -11.86
C ALA A 48 -1.73 9.31 -12.98
N SER A 49 -0.44 9.04 -12.76
CA SER A 49 0.40 8.32 -13.73
C SER A 49 0.24 6.80 -13.71
N LYS A 50 -0.52 6.24 -12.76
CA LYS A 50 -0.72 4.80 -12.62
C LYS A 50 -2.03 4.36 -13.24
N GLU A 51 -1.98 3.29 -14.02
CA GLU A 51 -3.15 2.62 -14.56
C GLU A 51 -3.96 1.90 -13.46
N MET A 52 -5.23 1.60 -13.71
CA MET A 52 -6.10 0.93 -12.73
C MET A 52 -5.55 -0.44 -12.31
N GLU A 53 -4.95 -1.17 -13.27
CA GLU A 53 -4.31 -2.46 -13.10
C GLU A 53 -3.14 -2.42 -12.13
N PHE A 54 -2.56 -1.24 -11.89
CA PHE A 54 -1.54 -1.08 -10.86
C PHE A 54 -2.13 -1.30 -9.46
N PHE A 55 -3.36 -0.84 -9.20
CA PHE A 55 -3.98 -0.91 -7.88
C PHE A 55 -4.70 -2.24 -7.63
N THR A 56 -5.20 -2.89 -8.68
CA THR A 56 -6.00 -4.13 -8.61
C THR A 56 -5.34 -5.27 -7.82
N PRO A 57 -4.05 -5.60 -8.02
CA PRO A 57 -3.39 -6.72 -7.34
C PRO A 57 -3.41 -6.59 -5.82
N GLY A 58 -3.32 -5.37 -5.28
CA GLY A 58 -3.26 -5.20 -3.83
C GLY A 58 -4.58 -5.49 -3.12
N ILE A 59 -5.71 -5.41 -3.84
CA ILE A 59 -7.02 -5.83 -3.33
C ILE A 59 -7.24 -7.31 -3.62
N SER A 60 -6.93 -7.77 -4.83
CA SER A 60 -7.18 -9.17 -5.23
C SER A 60 -6.34 -10.20 -4.47
N LEU A 61 -5.18 -9.80 -3.93
CA LEU A 61 -4.31 -10.68 -3.14
C LEU A 61 -4.68 -10.75 -1.64
N LEU A 62 -5.68 -9.98 -1.18
CA LEU A 62 -6.10 -10.01 0.23
C LEU A 62 -6.53 -11.40 0.70
N PRO A 63 -7.33 -12.19 -0.05
CA PRO A 63 -7.72 -13.54 0.38
C PRO A 63 -6.51 -14.46 0.55
N GLU A 64 -5.52 -14.36 -0.33
CA GLU A 64 -4.28 -15.14 -0.23
C GLU A 64 -3.48 -14.76 1.02
N ARG A 65 -3.35 -13.47 1.31
CA ARG A 65 -2.65 -12.97 2.52
C ARG A 65 -3.35 -13.42 3.79
N TRP A 66 -4.68 -13.30 3.85
CA TRP A 66 -5.45 -13.78 5.00
C TRP A 66 -5.29 -15.28 5.20
N THR A 67 -5.27 -16.05 4.12
CA THR A 67 -4.99 -17.49 4.19
C THR A 67 -3.61 -17.74 4.81
N LYS A 68 -2.58 -16.99 4.39
CA LYS A 68 -1.23 -17.10 4.97
C LYS A 68 -1.21 -16.79 6.47
N VAL A 69 -1.84 -15.69 6.91
CA VAL A 69 -1.97 -15.34 8.34
C VAL A 69 -2.62 -16.46 9.14
N VAL A 70 -3.71 -17.05 8.60
CA VAL A 70 -4.41 -18.15 9.28
C VAL A 70 -3.53 -19.40 9.34
N THR A 71 -2.83 -19.74 8.26
CA THR A 71 -1.94 -20.91 8.24
C THR A 71 -0.67 -20.73 9.08
N SER A 72 -0.28 -19.49 9.38
CA SER A 72 0.88 -19.16 10.20
C SER A 72 0.54 -18.92 11.67
N ASP A 73 -0.70 -19.23 12.10
CA ASP A 73 -1.21 -18.94 13.45
C ASP A 73 -1.00 -17.46 13.86
N GLY A 74 -1.11 -16.54 12.90
CA GLY A 74 -0.93 -15.10 13.12
C GLY A 74 0.51 -14.62 13.09
N ILE A 75 1.49 -15.50 12.80
CA ILE A 75 2.89 -15.11 12.60
C ILE A 75 3.06 -14.42 11.23
N TYR A 76 3.92 -13.40 11.18
CA TYR A 76 4.30 -12.66 9.99
C TYR A 76 4.87 -13.55 8.86
N PHE A 77 4.72 -13.13 7.59
CA PHE A 77 5.17 -13.88 6.41
C PHE A 77 5.77 -13.00 5.31
#